data_AF-A0A6A7A921-F1
#
_entry.id   AF-A0A6A7A921-F1
#
_cell.length_a   1.000
_cell.length_b   1.000
_cell.length_c   1.000
_cell.angle_alpha   90.00
_cell.angle_beta   90.00
_cell.angle_gamma   90.00
#
_symmetry.space_group_name_H-M   'P 1'
#
loop_
_entity.id
_entity.type
_entity.pdbx_description
1 polymer ?
#
loop_
_entity_poly.entity_id
_entity_poly.type
_entity_poly.pdbx_seq_one_letter_code
_entity_poly.pdbx_strand_id
1 'polypeptide(L)'
;MEFNTKLHGGHRGARKFWRHMLPRMKFRNPAVSMTVNRHTDPDGPSLLHIYTKFTAAQQAAPPSATPNAQTTLVPDTSKPAHTLNIKDQDESEILDALVKAIGATQIEPTEQEKQEMAELEDFKERSEVDRVLVREKLLKERREQELLKMARGEMAVAN
;
A
#
# COMPACT_ATOMS: atom_id res chain seq x y z
N MET A 1 -1.73 -12.11 -6.93
CA MET A 1 -2.77 -11.07 -6.76
C MET A 1 -2.81 -10.22 -8.01
N GLU A 2 -4.00 -9.91 -8.52
CA GLU A 2 -4.21 -9.09 -9.71
C GLU A 2 -5.13 -7.91 -9.39
N PHE A 3 -4.74 -6.70 -9.77
CA PHE A 3 -5.56 -5.48 -9.63
C PHE A 3 -5.03 -4.32 -10.50
N ASN A 4 -5.81 -3.25 -10.66
CA ASN A 4 -5.40 -2.09 -11.42
C ASN A 4 -4.32 -1.25 -10.70
N THR A 5 -3.36 -0.73 -11.46
CA THR A 5 -2.43 0.34 -11.02
C THR A 5 -3.12 1.57 -10.42
N LYS A 6 -4.29 1.97 -10.94
CA LYS A 6 -5.09 3.12 -10.49
C LYS A 6 -6.16 2.71 -9.48
N LEU A 7 -6.68 3.69 -8.74
CA LEU A 7 -7.68 3.50 -7.68
C LEU A 7 -9.13 3.43 -8.19
N HIS A 8 -9.38 3.76 -9.47
CA HIS A 8 -10.71 3.72 -10.07
C HIS A 8 -11.21 2.28 -10.17
N GLY A 9 -12.53 2.07 -10.24
CA GLY A 9 -13.12 0.75 -10.51
C GLY A 9 -13.01 -0.25 -9.36
N GLY A 10 -13.01 0.20 -8.10
CA GLY A 10 -13.07 -0.71 -6.95
C GLY A 10 -11.74 -1.35 -6.52
N HIS A 11 -10.61 -0.88 -7.07
CA HIS A 11 -9.28 -1.45 -6.80
C HIS A 11 -8.57 -0.86 -5.56
N ARG A 12 -9.24 0.02 -4.80
CA ARG A 12 -8.65 0.69 -3.62
C ARG A 12 -8.27 -0.30 -2.51
N GLY A 13 -9.15 -1.24 -2.18
CA GLY A 13 -8.88 -2.23 -1.14
C GLY A 13 -7.73 -3.15 -1.51
N ALA A 14 -7.70 -3.65 -2.74
CA ALA A 14 -6.60 -4.44 -3.29
C ALA A 14 -5.24 -3.74 -3.14
N ARG A 15 -5.17 -2.44 -3.48
CA ARG A 15 -3.93 -1.66 -3.33
C ARG A 15 -3.51 -1.50 -1.87
N LYS A 16 -4.45 -1.23 -0.98
CA LYS A 16 -4.18 -1.10 0.46
C LYS A 16 -3.73 -2.43 1.07
N PHE A 17 -4.43 -3.51 0.76
CA PHE A 17 -4.06 -4.87 1.13
C PHE A 17 -2.64 -5.22 0.69
N TRP A 18 -2.26 -4.87 -0.55
CA TRP A 18 -0.88 -5.06 -1.02
C TRP A 18 0.15 -4.21 -0.27
N ARG A 19 -0.17 -2.97 0.10
CA ARG A 19 0.80 -2.10 0.79
C ARG A 19 0.92 -2.38 2.28
N HIS A 20 -0.15 -2.80 2.94
CA HIS A 20 -0.19 -2.90 4.39
C HIS A 20 -0.20 -4.35 4.87
N MET A 21 -0.97 -5.24 4.25
CA MET A 21 -1.20 -6.60 4.75
C MET A 21 -0.20 -7.60 4.17
N LEU A 22 0.03 -7.59 2.85
CA LEU A 22 0.97 -8.53 2.21
C LEU A 22 2.40 -8.46 2.79
N PRO A 23 3.01 -7.28 3.04
CA PRO A 23 4.35 -7.22 3.62
C PRO A 23 4.40 -7.81 5.03
N ARG A 24 3.37 -7.58 5.87
CA ARG A 24 3.27 -8.16 7.21
C ARG A 24 3.22 -9.69 7.15
N MET A 25 2.45 -10.24 6.21
CA MET A 25 2.38 -11.69 6.00
C MET A 25 3.70 -12.26 5.48
N LYS A 26 4.37 -11.57 4.55
CA LYS A 26 5.66 -12.00 3.99
C LYS A 26 6.77 -12.00 5.03
N PHE A 27 6.75 -11.03 5.95
CA PHE A 27 7.70 -10.96 7.06
C PHE A 27 7.62 -12.20 7.96
N ARG A 28 6.41 -12.67 8.28
CA ARG A 28 6.20 -13.87 9.09
C ARG A 28 6.37 -15.16 8.29
N ASN A 29 6.04 -15.15 7.00
CA ASN A 29 6.10 -16.31 6.11
C ASN A 29 7.07 -16.05 4.93
N PRO A 30 8.39 -15.99 5.16
CA PRO A 30 9.36 -15.66 4.10
C PRO A 30 9.44 -16.74 3.01
N ALA A 31 9.15 -18.00 3.33
CA ALA A 31 9.19 -19.11 2.39
C ALA A 31 8.06 -19.08 1.35
N VAL A 32 6.94 -18.40 1.64
CA VAL A 32 5.79 -18.33 0.72
C VAL A 32 6.08 -17.32 -0.38
N SER A 33 6.05 -17.74 -1.64
CA SER A 33 6.17 -16.83 -2.78
C SER A 33 4.87 -16.03 -2.94
N MET A 34 4.99 -14.70 -2.98
CA MET A 34 3.86 -13.79 -3.16
C MET A 34 4.12 -12.96 -4.40
N THR A 35 3.24 -13.04 -5.39
CA THR A 35 3.36 -12.33 -6.67
C THR A 35 2.19 -11.37 -6.87
N VAL A 36 2.52 -10.20 -7.44
CA VAL A 36 1.54 -9.17 -7.79
C VAL A 36 1.66 -8.88 -9.28
N ASN A 37 0.53 -9.02 -9.97
CA ASN A 37 0.36 -8.60 -11.35
C ASN A 37 -0.54 -7.37 -11.37
N ARG A 38 -0.14 -6.31 -12.08
CA ARG A 38 -0.94 -5.08 -12.18
C ARG A 38 -1.26 -4.76 -13.62
N HIS A 39 -2.53 -4.47 -13.89
CA HIS A 39 -2.99 -4.01 -15.20
C HIS A 39 -3.38 -2.52 -15.14
N THR A 40 -3.63 -1.93 -16.31
CA THR A 40 -4.07 -0.53 -16.46
C THR A 40 -5.57 -0.37 -16.67
N ASP A 41 -6.28 -1.47 -16.99
CA ASP A 41 -7.72 -1.48 -17.25
C ASP A 41 -8.56 -1.18 -15.99
N PRO A 42 -9.35 -0.09 -15.93
CA PRO A 42 -10.23 0.24 -14.80
C PRO A 42 -11.26 -0.84 -14.46
N ASP A 43 -11.84 -1.47 -15.48
CA ASP A 43 -12.91 -2.45 -15.31
C ASP A 43 -12.38 -3.87 -15.19
N GLY A 44 -11.05 -4.03 -15.32
CA GLY A 44 -10.36 -5.29 -15.20
C GLY A 44 -10.56 -5.99 -13.85
N PRO A 45 -10.27 -7.29 -13.80
CA PRO A 45 -10.53 -8.13 -12.64
C PRO A 45 -9.66 -7.73 -11.43
N SER A 46 -10.24 -7.80 -10.23
CA SER A 46 -9.50 -7.65 -8.97
C SER A 46 -9.58 -8.98 -8.22
N LEU A 47 -8.56 -9.83 -8.36
CA LEU A 47 -8.59 -11.21 -7.90
C LEU A 47 -7.37 -11.56 -7.03
N LEU A 48 -7.64 -12.34 -5.99
CA LEU A 48 -6.63 -12.96 -5.15
C LEU A 48 -6.63 -14.48 -5.38
N HIS A 49 -5.59 -14.96 -6.05
CA HIS A 49 -5.36 -16.38 -6.30
C HIS A 49 -4.48 -16.97 -5.18
N ILE A 50 -4.94 -18.09 -4.61
CA ILE A 50 -4.28 -18.80 -3.53
C ILE A 50 -3.96 -20.23 -3.99
N TYR A 51 -2.69 -20.61 -3.84
CA TYR A 51 -2.18 -21.92 -4.20
C TYR A 51 -1.79 -22.66 -2.92
N THR A 52 -2.46 -23.77 -2.60
CA THR A 52 -2.20 -24.57 -1.39
C THR A 52 -1.40 -25.84 -1.66
N LYS A 53 -1.22 -26.20 -2.93
CA LYS A 53 -0.38 -27.32 -3.35
C LYS A 53 1.00 -26.78 -3.71
N PHE A 54 2.02 -27.23 -2.99
CA PHE A 54 3.40 -26.86 -3.26
C PHE A 54 3.90 -27.63 -4.49
N THR A 55 4.08 -26.94 -5.62
CA THR A 55 4.83 -27.45 -6.75
C THR A 55 6.22 -26.84 -6.74
N ALA A 56 7.28 -27.66 -6.81
CA ALA A 56 8.68 -27.22 -6.73
C ALA A 56 9.07 -26.11 -7.74
N ALA A 57 8.27 -25.89 -8.79
CA ALA A 57 8.44 -24.81 -9.77
C ALA A 57 8.26 -23.38 -9.19
N GLN A 58 7.65 -23.21 -8.01
CA GLN A 58 7.38 -21.89 -7.41
C GLN A 58 8.60 -21.22 -6.75
N GLN A 59 9.75 -21.91 -6.67
CA GLN A 59 11.00 -21.33 -6.17
C GLN A 59 11.70 -20.39 -7.18
N ALA A 60 11.26 -20.37 -8.45
CA ALA A 60 11.92 -19.61 -9.52
C ALA A 60 11.10 -18.42 -10.09
N ALA A 61 9.96 -18.06 -9.48
CA ALA A 61 9.11 -16.99 -10.02
C ALA A 61 9.75 -15.59 -9.80
N PRO A 62 9.81 -14.72 -10.82
CA PRO A 62 10.41 -13.39 -10.71
C PRO A 62 9.60 -12.48 -9.77
N PRO A 63 10.25 -11.57 -9.04
CA PRO A 63 9.58 -10.69 -8.10
C PRO A 63 8.82 -9.59 -8.85
N SER A 64 7.50 -9.77 -9.00
CA SER A 64 6.52 -8.74 -9.40
C SER A 64 6.69 -8.11 -10.79
N ALA A 65 5.73 -8.37 -11.69
CA ALA A 65 5.69 -7.70 -12.98
C ALA A 65 4.91 -6.38 -12.89
N THR A 66 5.61 -5.24 -12.98
CA THR A 66 5.10 -4.12 -13.78
C THR A 66 5.20 -4.50 -15.26
N PRO A 67 4.27 -4.08 -16.13
CA PRO A 67 4.32 -4.48 -17.54
C PRO A 67 5.59 -3.88 -18.16
N ASN A 68 6.63 -4.69 -18.26
CA ASN A 68 7.84 -4.42 -19.02
C ASN A 68 8.06 -5.63 -19.93
N ALA A 69 8.34 -5.39 -21.21
CA ALA A 69 8.27 -6.38 -22.28
C ALA A 69 9.34 -7.50 -22.23
N GLN A 70 10.02 -7.69 -21.10
CA GLN A 70 11.21 -8.56 -20.97
C GLN A 70 11.09 -9.67 -19.92
N THR A 71 9.88 -10.01 -19.46
CA THR A 71 9.70 -11.14 -18.51
C THR A 71 8.62 -12.09 -18.99
N THR A 72 8.85 -12.74 -20.12
CA THR A 72 8.07 -13.92 -20.55
C THR A 72 8.53 -15.14 -19.75
N LEU A 73 8.18 -15.19 -18.47
CA LEU A 73 8.08 -16.47 -17.77
C LEU A 73 6.62 -16.87 -17.77
N VAL A 74 6.37 -18.06 -18.31
CA VAL A 74 5.05 -18.67 -18.50
C VAL A 74 4.26 -18.53 -17.20
N PRO A 75 3.03 -17.98 -17.22
CA PRO A 75 2.20 -17.95 -16.02
C PRO A 75 2.05 -19.38 -15.52
N ASP A 76 2.30 -19.60 -14.24
CA ASP A 76 2.08 -20.87 -13.57
C ASP A 76 0.64 -21.32 -13.88
N THR A 77 0.50 -22.33 -14.74
CA THR A 77 -0.80 -22.83 -15.24
C THR A 77 -1.50 -23.73 -14.22
N SER A 78 -0.91 -23.88 -13.03
CA SER A 78 -1.57 -24.59 -11.95
C SER A 78 -2.91 -23.91 -11.61
N LYS A 79 -3.96 -24.72 -11.49
CA LYS A 79 -5.28 -24.21 -11.11
C LYS A 79 -5.19 -23.68 -9.66
N PRO A 80 -5.55 -22.41 -9.40
CA PRO A 80 -5.55 -21.90 -8.03
C PRO A 80 -6.55 -22.69 -7.19
N ALA A 81 -6.16 -23.02 -5.96
CA ALA A 81 -7.03 -23.75 -5.04
C ALA A 81 -8.23 -22.88 -4.65
N HIS A 82 -7.98 -21.58 -4.42
CA HIS A 82 -9.02 -20.60 -4.11
C HIS A 82 -8.79 -19.33 -4.94
N THR A 83 -9.87 -18.75 -5.45
CA THR A 83 -9.85 -17.45 -6.13
C THR A 83 -10.88 -16.57 -5.46
N LEU A 84 -10.43 -15.50 -4.81
CA LEU A 84 -11.28 -14.54 -4.12
C LEU A 84 -11.41 -13.29 -4.98
N ASN A 85 -12.65 -12.81 -5.17
CA ASN A 85 -12.89 -11.50 -5.75
C ASN A 85 -12.70 -10.44 -4.67
N ILE A 86 -11.81 -9.50 -4.92
CA ILE A 86 -11.41 -8.44 -3.99
C ILE A 86 -11.78 -7.04 -4.51
N LYS A 87 -12.59 -6.98 -5.58
CA LYS A 87 -13.12 -5.74 -6.13
C LYS A 87 -14.14 -5.14 -5.15
N ASP A 88 -14.04 -3.83 -4.92
CA ASP A 88 -14.93 -3.08 -4.01
C ASP A 88 -14.95 -3.59 -2.56
N GLN A 89 -13.95 -4.37 -2.16
CA GLN A 89 -13.76 -4.84 -0.79
C GLN A 89 -12.77 -3.93 -0.06
N ASP A 90 -12.90 -3.77 1.26
CA ASP A 90 -11.88 -3.11 2.08
C ASP A 90 -10.75 -4.06 2.49
N GLU A 91 -9.61 -3.51 2.93
CA GLU A 91 -8.40 -4.32 3.23
C GLU A 91 -8.61 -5.33 4.36
N SER A 92 -9.46 -5.02 5.34
CA SER A 92 -9.84 -5.91 6.44
C SER A 92 -10.73 -7.05 5.97
N GLU A 93 -11.69 -6.77 5.09
CA GLU A 93 -12.61 -7.79 4.55
C GLU A 93 -11.86 -8.80 3.68
N ILE A 94 -10.90 -8.32 2.89
CA ILE A 94 -10.01 -9.18 2.10
C ILE A 94 -9.17 -10.09 3.01
N LEU A 95 -8.67 -9.55 4.12
CA LEU A 95 -7.90 -10.33 5.10
C LEU A 95 -8.78 -11.41 5.75
N ASP A 96 -9.98 -11.06 6.17
CA ASP A 96 -10.92 -12.01 6.78
C ASP A 96 -11.32 -13.12 5.80
N ALA A 97 -11.58 -12.77 4.54
CA ALA A 97 -11.87 -13.74 3.49
C ALA A 97 -10.69 -14.69 3.24
N LEU A 98 -9.46 -14.17 3.26
CA LEU A 98 -8.24 -14.95 3.12
C LEU A 98 -8.01 -15.89 4.31
N VAL A 99 -8.19 -15.38 5.53
CA VAL A 99 -8.06 -16.15 6.77
C VAL A 99 -9.09 -17.27 6.80
N LYS A 100 -10.35 -17.01 6.42
CA LYS A 100 -11.41 -18.02 6.31
C LYS A 100 -11.08 -19.09 5.25
N ALA A 101 -10.51 -18.69 4.12
CA ALA A 101 -10.16 -19.61 3.03
C ALA A 101 -8.98 -20.54 3.38
N ILE A 102 -8.00 -20.05 4.15
CA ILE A 102 -6.77 -20.80 4.46
C ILE A 102 -6.82 -21.44 5.87
N GLY A 103 -7.71 -20.97 6.75
CA GLY A 103 -7.74 -21.37 8.16
C GLY A 103 -6.55 -20.85 8.95
N ALA A 104 -6.05 -19.65 8.61
CA ALA A 104 -4.87 -19.07 9.24
C ALA A 104 -5.18 -18.55 10.66
N THR A 105 -4.19 -18.55 11.55
CA THR A 105 -4.30 -17.98 12.89
C THR A 105 -3.77 -16.55 12.92
N GLN A 106 -4.51 -15.64 13.56
CA GLN A 106 -4.04 -14.29 13.82
C GLN A 106 -3.09 -14.30 15.02
N ILE A 107 -1.92 -13.70 14.86
CA ILE A 107 -0.95 -13.54 15.95
C ILE A 107 -1.21 -12.18 16.59
N GLU A 108 -1.40 -12.16 17.91
CA GLU A 108 -1.50 -10.91 18.65
C GLU A 108 -0.14 -10.24 18.81
N PRO A 109 -0.07 -8.90 18.77
CA PRO A 109 1.15 -8.17 19.09
C PRO A 109 1.64 -8.49 20.50
N THR A 110 2.94 -8.64 20.66
CA THR A 110 3.57 -8.81 21.97
C THR A 110 3.48 -7.53 22.80
N GLU A 111 3.69 -7.61 24.12
CA GLU A 111 3.62 -6.42 24.99
C GLU A 111 4.64 -5.35 24.62
N GLN A 112 5.84 -5.75 24.19
CA GLN A 112 6.88 -4.82 23.70
C GLN A 112 6.42 -4.10 22.44
N GLU A 113 5.87 -4.83 21.46
CA GLU A 113 5.33 -4.24 20.23
C GLU A 113 4.15 -3.28 20.53
N LYS A 114 3.33 -3.57 21.56
CA LYS A 114 2.25 -2.66 21.99
C LYS A 114 2.79 -1.36 22.58
N GLN A 115 3.86 -1.42 23.38
CA GLN A 115 4.52 -0.24 23.92
C GLN A 115 5.14 0.61 22.82
N GLU A 116 5.87 -0.01 21.89
CA GLU A 116 6.44 0.69 20.73
C GLU A 116 5.36 1.37 19.88
N MET A 117 4.20 0.73 19.68
CA MET A 117 3.08 1.35 18.97
C MET A 117 2.55 2.59 19.70
N ALA A 118 2.41 2.53 21.04
CA ALA A 118 1.97 3.68 21.83
C ALA A 118 2.98 4.84 21.76
N GLU A 119 4.28 4.55 21.88
CA GLU A 119 5.32 5.58 21.76
C GLU A 119 5.34 6.25 20.38
N LEU A 120 5.11 5.47 19.32
CA LEU A 120 4.99 6.00 17.95
C LEU A 120 3.73 6.84 17.75
N GLU A 121 2.63 6.52 18.42
CA GLU A 121 1.39 7.32 18.38
C GLU A 121 1.59 8.65 19.09
N ASP A 122 2.14 8.64 20.30
CA ASP A 122 2.49 9.86 21.05
C ASP A 122 3.44 10.76 20.25
N PHE A 123 4.43 10.17 19.57
CA PHE A 123 5.36 10.91 18.72
C PHE A 123 4.66 11.57 17.53
N LYS A 124 3.71 10.89 16.89
CA LYS A 124 2.94 11.46 15.76
C LYS A 124 2.09 12.64 16.20
N GLU A 125 1.44 12.56 17.36
CA GLU A 125 0.63 13.67 17.88
C GLU A 125 1.47 14.92 18.11
N ARG A 126 2.64 14.77 18.75
CA ARG A 126 3.59 15.88 18.93
C ARG A 126 4.07 16.44 17.60
N SER A 127 4.40 15.56 16.64
CA SER A 127 4.90 15.95 15.32
C SER A 127 3.87 16.76 14.51
N GLU A 128 2.58 16.43 14.58
CA GLU A 128 1.54 17.19 13.88
C GLU A 128 1.34 18.58 14.50
N VAL A 129 1.41 18.70 15.84
CA VAL A 129 1.38 20.01 16.51
C VAL A 129 2.55 20.88 16.04
N ASP A 130 3.77 20.33 16.08
CA ASP A 130 4.97 21.05 15.64
C ASP A 130 4.89 21.46 14.16
N ARG A 131 4.39 20.57 13.31
CA ARG A 131 4.19 20.83 11.88
C ARG A 131 3.24 22.00 11.64
N VAL A 132 2.16 22.12 12.41
CA VAL A 132 1.22 23.24 12.30
C VAL A 132 1.88 24.54 12.75
N LEU A 133 2.56 24.54 13.89
CA LEU A 133 3.25 25.73 14.43
C LEU A 133 4.31 26.27 13.45
N VAL A 134 5.15 25.38 12.91
CA VAL A 134 6.18 25.77 11.93
C VAL A 134 5.53 26.30 10.65
N ARG A 135 4.46 25.67 10.16
CA ARG A 135 3.73 26.12 8.97
C ARG A 135 3.17 27.53 9.17
N GLU A 136 2.57 27.83 10.31
CA GLU A 136 2.02 29.15 10.61
C GLU A 136 3.10 30.22 10.67
N LYS A 137 4.24 29.91 11.31
CA LYS A 137 5.39 30.82 11.38
C LYS A 137 5.91 31.16 9.99
N LEU A 138 6.15 30.15 9.15
CA LEU A 138 6.65 30.35 7.78
C LEU A 138 5.66 31.13 6.91
N LEU A 139 4.36 30.94 7.09
CA LEU A 139 3.33 31.70 6.36
C LEU A 139 3.30 33.17 6.80
N LYS A 140 3.46 33.46 8.09
CA LYS A 140 3.57 34.84 8.60
C LYS A 140 4.82 35.53 8.06
N GLU A 141 5.98 34.88 8.16
CA GLU A 141 7.23 35.41 7.63
C GLU A 141 7.15 35.67 6.12
N ARG A 142 6.56 34.75 5.35
CA ARG A 142 6.34 34.95 3.90
C ARG A 142 5.44 36.16 3.62
N ARG A 143 4.34 36.31 4.36
CA ARG A 143 3.40 37.43 4.19
C ARG A 143 4.05 38.76 4.55
N GLU A 144 4.82 38.80 5.63
CA GLU A 144 5.58 40.00 6.05
C GLU A 144 6.63 40.37 5.01
N GLN A 145 7.37 39.39 4.47
CA GLN A 145 8.33 39.62 3.40
C GLN A 145 7.67 40.13 2.11
N GLU A 146 6.52 39.59 1.71
CA GLU A 146 5.76 40.06 0.55
C GLU A 146 5.27 41.51 0.74
N LEU A 147 4.77 41.84 1.93
CA LEU A 147 4.33 43.19 2.27
C LEU A 147 5.49 44.19 2.30
N LEU A 148 6.64 43.80 2.86
CA LEU A 148 7.85 44.62 2.84
C LEU A 148 8.39 44.82 1.41
N LYS A 149 8.34 43.80 0.55
CA LYS A 149 8.73 43.91 -0.87
C LYS A 149 7.80 44.85 -1.65
N MET A 150 6.50 44.79 -1.38
CA MET A 150 5.52 45.72 -1.95
C MET A 150 5.80 47.16 -1.49
N ALA A 151 6.08 47.36 -0.20
CA ALA A 151 6.42 48.67 0.35
C ALA A 151 7.77 49.24 -0.14
N ARG A 152 8.75 48.38 -0.44
CA ARG A 152 10.05 48.76 -1.02
C ARG A 152 9.98 49.08 -2.51
N GLY A 153 8.84 48.86 -3.18
CA GLY A 153 8.69 49.10 -4.62
C GLY A 153 9.38 48.07 -5.51
N GLU A 154 9.83 46.94 -4.94
CA GLU A 154 10.51 45.85 -5.69
C GLU A 154 9.51 44.94 -6.42
N MET A 155 8.21 45.03 -6.11
CA MET A 155 7.14 44.43 -6.90
C MET A 155 6.75 45.42 -8.01
N ALA A 156 7.48 45.38 -9.12
CA ALA A 156 7.09 46.08 -10.34
C ALA A 156 5.66 45.67 -10.71
N VAL A 157 4.76 46.66 -10.75
CA VAL A 157 3.44 46.55 -11.38
C VAL A 157 3.68 46.11 -12.82
N ALA A 158 3.44 44.83 -13.11
CA ALA A 158 3.32 44.37 -14.48
C ALA A 158 2.05 45.00 -15.05
N ASN A 159 2.23 46.02 -15.89
CA ASN A 159 1.19 46.55 -16.79
C ASN A 159 0.80 45.49 -17.82
#